data_AF-A0A535TX46-F1
#
_entry.id   AF-A0A535TX46-F1
#
_cell.length_a   1.000
_cell.length_b   1.000
_cell.length_c   1.000
_cell.angle_alpha   90.00
_cell.angle_beta   90.00
_cell.angle_gamma   90.00
#
_symmetry.space_group_name_H-M   'P 1'
#
loop_
_entity.id
_entity.type
_entity.pdbx_description
1 polymer ?
#
loop_
_entity_poly.entity_id
_entity_poly.type
_entity_poly.pdbx_seq_one_letter_code
_entity_poly.pdbx_strand_id
1 'polypeptide(L)' 'MKRPHLLQRLLCVLARDEGQGMVEYALILVLIAVVVIVVLIILGNQVQNVFCNISGGLGQ' A
#
# COMPACT_ATOMS: atom_id res chain seq x y z
N MET A 1 -1.14 19.42 46.67
CA MET A 1 -1.99 18.50 45.89
C MET A 1 -1.13 17.67 44.94
N LYS A 2 -0.51 16.58 45.43
CA LYS A 2 0.41 15.72 44.66
C LYS A 2 -0.41 14.64 43.94
N ARG A 3 -0.52 14.71 42.62
CA ARG A 3 -1.17 13.64 41.83
C ARG A 3 -0.24 12.42 41.72
N PRO A 4 -0.74 11.18 41.88
CA PRO A 4 0.07 9.98 41.82
C PRO A 4 0.44 9.64 40.36
N HIS A 5 1.73 9.66 40.10
CA HIS A 5 2.43 9.46 38.82
C HIS A 5 2.25 8.06 38.21
N LEU A 6 1.69 7.10 38.96
CA LEU A 6 1.37 5.75 38.49
C LEU A 6 0.12 5.71 37.59
N LEU A 7 -0.90 6.52 37.90
CA LEU A 7 -2.10 6.61 37.06
C LEU A 7 -1.78 7.22 35.69
N GLN A 8 -0.83 8.16 35.65
CA GLN A 8 -0.38 8.79 34.41
C GLN A 8 0.38 7.80 33.51
N ARG A 9 1.09 6.84 34.08
CA ARG A 9 1.75 5.76 33.33
C ARG A 9 0.77 4.75 32.74
N LEU A 10 -0.32 4.42 33.44
CA LEU A 10 -1.35 3.51 32.92
C LEU A 10 -2.15 4.16 31.78
N LEU A 11 -2.52 5.43 31.91
CA LEU A 11 -3.20 6.17 30.84
C LEU A 11 -2.34 6.33 29.59
N CYS A 12 -1.02 6.46 29.73
CA CYS A 12 -0.09 6.59 28.59
C CYS A 12 0.06 5.29 27.78
N VAL A 13 -0.11 4.11 28.39
CA VAL A 13 -0.12 2.82 27.68
C VAL A 13 -1.38 2.67 26.84
N LEU A 14 -2.52 3.16 27.33
CA LEU A 14 -3.77 3.22 26.56
C LEU A 14 -3.78 4.34 25.51
N ALA A 15 -2.91 5.35 25.65
CA ALA A 15 -2.79 6.49 24.74
C ALA A 15 -1.67 6.34 23.69
N ARG A 16 -1.14 5.11 23.44
CA ARG A 16 -0.13 4.84 22.39
C ARG A 16 -0.72 4.86 20.97
N ASP A 17 -1.64 5.76 20.68
CA ASP A 17 -2.42 5.78 19.43
C ASP A 17 -1.78 6.56 18.27
N GLU A 18 -0.56 7.10 18.42
CA GLU A 18 0.04 7.94 17.36
C GLU A 18 1.05 7.19 16.47
N GLY A 19 1.56 6.02 16.90
CA GLY A 19 2.60 5.27 16.17
C GLY A 19 2.22 3.85 15.74
N GLN A 20 1.16 3.27 16.32
CA GLN A 20 0.76 1.89 16.03
C GLN A 20 0.07 1.77 14.66
N GLY A 21 -0.60 2.84 14.20
CA GLY A 21 -1.20 2.89 12.87
C GLY A 21 -0.21 3.16 11.73
N MET A 22 0.84 3.98 11.93
CA MET A 22 1.72 4.43 10.83
C MET A 22 2.46 3.27 10.14
N VAL A 23 2.94 2.30 10.92
CA VAL A 23 3.63 1.12 10.39
C VAL A 23 2.63 0.19 9.70
N GLU A 24 1.44 -0.01 10.26
CA GLU A 24 0.41 -0.87 9.66
C GLU A 24 -0.09 -0.32 8.31
N TYR A 25 -0.34 1.00 8.21
CA TYR A 25 -0.71 1.63 6.94
C TYR A 25 0.41 1.54 5.91
N ALA A 26 1.68 1.69 6.31
CA ALA A 26 2.80 1.54 5.40
C ALA A 26 2.92 0.11 4.84
N LEU A 27 2.69 -0.92 5.67
CA LEU A 27 2.71 -2.31 5.22
C LEU A 27 1.58 -2.63 4.24
N ILE A 28 0.37 -2.08 4.46
CA ILE A 28 -0.75 -2.21 3.51
C ILE A 28 -0.45 -1.49 2.19
N LEU A 29 0.13 -0.30 2.23
CA LEU A 29 0.50 0.44 1.02
C LEU A 29 1.55 -0.30 0.19
N VAL A 30 2.54 -0.94 0.82
CA VAL A 30 3.53 -1.79 0.13
C VAL A 30 2.85 -2.99 -0.54
N LEU A 31 1.91 -3.65 0.14
CA LEU A 31 1.17 -4.77 -0.43
C LEU A 31 0.35 -4.34 -1.67
N ILE A 32 -0.35 -3.21 -1.59
CA ILE A 32 -1.10 -2.65 -2.72
C ILE A 32 -0.16 -2.31 -3.88
N ALA A 33 0.99 -1.69 -3.60
CA ALA A 33 1.96 -1.34 -4.64
C ALA A 33 2.46 -2.57 -5.41
N VAL A 34 2.76 -3.67 -4.72
CA VAL A 34 3.16 -4.94 -5.37
C VAL A 34 2.05 -5.46 -6.28
N VAL A 35 0.79 -5.47 -5.81
CA VAL A 35 -0.36 -5.89 -6.62
C VAL A 35 -0.52 -5.03 -7.87
N VAL A 36 -0.41 -3.70 -7.73
CA VAL A 36 -0.52 -2.78 -8.87
C VAL A 36 0.58 -3.04 -9.91
N ILE A 37 1.82 -3.26 -9.48
CA ILE A 37 2.95 -3.57 -10.39
C ILE A 37 2.65 -4.84 -11.19
N VAL A 38 2.18 -5.91 -10.53
CA VAL A 38 1.84 -7.17 -11.20
C VAL A 38 0.74 -6.97 -12.25
N VAL A 39 -0.29 -6.19 -11.92
CA VAL A 39 -1.39 -5.88 -12.83
C VAL A 39 -0.89 -5.08 -14.05
N LEU A 40 -0.02 -4.08 -13.84
CA LEU A 40 0.55 -3.29 -14.93
C LEU A 40 1.43 -4.10 -15.87
N ILE A 41 2.19 -5.09 -15.36
CA ILE A 41 3.01 -5.98 -16.20
C ILE A 41 2.11 -6.81 -17.13
N ILE A 42 1.04 -7.41 -16.59
CA ILE A 42 0.10 -8.21 -17.38
C ILE A 42 -0.61 -7.33 -18.42
N LEU A 43 -1.11 -6.17 -18.02
CA LEU A 43 -1.73 -5.21 -18.92
C LEU A 43 -0.78 -4.76 -20.04
N GLY A 44 0.49 -4.50 -19.72
CA GLY A 44 1.51 -4.12 -20.71
C GLY A 44 1.67 -5.18 -21.81
N ASN A 45 1.77 -6.45 -21.44
CA ASN A 45 1.85 -7.56 -22.39
C ASN A 45 0.58 -7.66 -23.27
N GLN A 46 -0.60 -7.50 -22.67
CA GLN A 46 -1.86 -7.53 -23.43
C GLN A 46 -1.97 -6.38 -24.43
N VAL A 47 -1.58 -5.17 -24.03
CA VAL A 47 -1.58 -3.99 -24.91
C VAL A 47 -0.59 -4.17 -26.05
N GLN A 48 0.61 -4.71 -25.78
CA GLN A 48 1.60 -5.03 -26.81
C GLN A 48 1.04 -6.02 -27.84
N ASN A 49 0.40 -7.10 -27.38
CA ASN A 49 -0.21 -8.09 -28.27
C ASN A 49 -1.28 -7.47 -29.19
N VAL A 50 -2.16 -6.63 -28.63
CA VAL A 50 -3.18 -5.91 -29.42
C VAL A 50 -2.54 -4.98 -30.43
N PHE A 51 -1.51 -4.22 -30.04
CA PHE A 51 -0.79 -3.33 -30.94
C PHE A 51 -0.12 -4.09 -32.10
N CYS A 52 0.55 -5.22 -31.82
CA CYS A 52 1.15 -6.06 -32.85
C CYS A 52 0.09 -6.62 -33.83
N ASN A 53 -1.07 -7.04 -33.33
CA ASN A 53 -2.14 -7.54 -34.18
C ASN A 53 -2.68 -6.47 -35.13
N ILE A 54 -2.88 -5.24 -34.64
CA ILE A 54 -3.33 -4.11 -35.46
C ILE A 54 -2.25 -3.73 -36.48
N SER A 55 -1.00 -3.60 -36.05
CA SER A 55 0.11 -3.26 -36.95
C SER A 55 0.33 -4.32 -38.03
N GLY A 56 0.19 -5.60 -37.70
CA GLY A 56 0.29 -6.70 -38.66
C GLY A 56 -0.89 -6.75 -39.64
N GLY A 57 -2.08 -6.34 -39.22
CA GLY A 57 -3.26 -6.25 -40.08
C GLY A 57 -3.31 -5.01 -40.97
N LEU A 58 -2.65 -3.92 -40.57
CA LEU A 58 -2.52 -2.69 -41.38
C LEU A 58 -1.30 -2.69 -42.31
N GLY A 59 -0.29 -3.51 -42.02
CA GLY A 59 0.92 -3.65 -42.83
C GLY A 59 0.82 -4.68 -43.96
N GLN A 60 -0.35 -5.34 -44.10
CA GLN A 60 -0.74 -6.13 -45.26
C GLN A 60 -1.71 -5.32 -46.12
#